data_AF-A0A9P7MKX1-F1
#
_entry.id   AF-A0A9P7MKX1-F1
#
_cell.length_a   1.000
_cell.length_b   1.000
_cell.length_c   1.000
_cell.angle_alpha   90.00
_cell.angle_beta   90.00
_cell.angle_gamma   90.00
#
_symmetry.space_group_name_H-M   'P 1'
#
loop_
_entity.id
_entity.type
_entity.pdbx_description
1 polymer ?
#
loop_
_entity_poly.entity_id
_entity_poly.type
_entity_poly.pdbx_seq_one_letter_code
_entity_poly.pdbx_strand_id
1 'polypeptide(L)'
;MAAIMDSEIDLKSLELIIEIQLQDLRCMTKGKHTIGNGPDSEVAAQLMKAEVKTLSSFYADRSMSRSIAHALVTDADAIASHALQEKQAADDRAFALRRQPTAIASSSASHSKDAEDKINQKLAVLTVDEEKYSRAAELSITTADPSSASKEKSALRRCVACTSVVASTDSVRFDCSHDYCGDCVASLFSAVINDEYLLPPRCCKCNKSLYLGAWN
;
A
#
# COMPACT_ATOMS: atom_id res chain seq x y z
N MET A 1 -10.89 8.86 2.12
CA MET A 1 -10.58 10.11 2.87
C MET A 1 -9.24 10.05 3.63
N ALA A 2 -8.71 8.88 4.00
CA ALA A 2 -7.39 8.78 4.63
C ALA A 2 -6.21 9.20 3.70
N ALA A 3 -6.28 8.92 2.40
CA ALA A 3 -5.20 9.24 1.45
C ALA A 3 -5.06 10.72 1.09
N ILE A 4 -6.08 11.56 1.33
CA ILE A 4 -6.06 12.99 0.97
C ILE A 4 -5.37 13.82 2.07
N MET A 5 -5.37 13.36 3.33
CA MET A 5 -4.81 14.13 4.45
C MET A 5 -3.29 14.01 4.60
N ASP A 6 -2.65 13.07 3.90
CA ASP A 6 -1.19 12.82 4.05
C ASP A 6 -0.30 13.77 3.25
N SER A 7 -0.90 14.67 2.46
CA SER A 7 -0.17 15.62 1.60
C SER A 7 -0.12 17.05 2.13
N GLU A 8 -0.80 17.35 3.24
CA GLU A 8 -1.00 18.74 3.68
C GLU A 8 -0.18 19.14 4.92
N ILE A 9 0.35 18.18 5.69
CA ILE A 9 1.09 18.46 6.93
C ILE A 9 2.52 17.91 6.80
N ASP A 10 3.52 18.79 6.85
CA ASP A 10 4.93 18.38 6.86
C ASP A 10 5.31 17.66 8.16
N LEU A 11 6.37 16.84 8.11
CA LEU A 11 6.79 16.02 9.25
C LEU A 11 7.09 16.84 10.50
N LYS A 12 7.66 18.06 10.34
CA LYS A 12 8.03 18.89 11.48
C LYS A 12 6.80 19.53 12.13
N SER A 13 5.84 19.97 11.32
CA SER A 13 4.55 20.43 11.80
C SER A 13 3.78 19.32 12.50
N LEU A 14 3.79 18.10 11.95
CA LEU A 14 3.12 16.96 12.56
C LEU A 14 3.72 16.61 13.94
N GLU A 15 5.04 16.58 14.05
CA GLU A 15 5.74 16.37 15.31
C GLU A 15 5.36 17.43 16.35
N LEU A 16 5.33 18.70 15.94
CA LEU A 16 4.94 19.81 16.80
C LEU A 16 3.47 19.72 17.25
N ILE A 17 2.55 19.36 16.36
CA ILE A 17 1.12 19.17 16.67
C ILE A 17 0.97 18.10 17.76
N ILE A 18 1.64 16.95 17.59
CA ILE A 18 1.60 15.86 18.57
C ILE A 18 2.17 16.32 19.92
N GLU A 19 3.28 17.06 19.92
CA GLU A 19 3.89 17.56 21.15
C GLU A 19 2.95 18.50 21.92
N ILE A 20 2.32 19.44 21.21
CA ILE A 20 1.35 20.38 21.77
C ILE A 20 0.17 19.61 22.38
N GLN A 21 -0.41 18.66 21.66
CA GLN A 21 -1.52 17.84 22.17
C GLN A 21 -1.14 17.07 23.43
N LEU A 22 0.06 16.49 23.47
CA LEU A 22 0.56 15.79 24.66
C LEU A 22 0.84 16.75 25.82
N GLN A 23 1.23 18.00 25.56
CA GLN A 23 1.39 19.04 26.57
C GLN A 23 0.03 19.45 27.17
N ASP A 24 -0.97 19.70 26.33
CA ASP A 24 -2.32 20.09 26.77
C ASP A 24 -2.95 18.99 27.63
N LEU A 25 -2.89 17.74 27.17
CA LEU A 25 -3.40 16.59 27.91
C LEU A 25 -2.67 16.38 29.24
N ARG A 26 -1.37 16.67 29.31
CA ARG A 26 -0.62 16.63 30.57
C ARG A 26 -1.10 17.69 31.56
N CYS A 27 -1.54 18.85 31.10
CA CYS A 27 -2.13 19.88 31.95
C CYS A 27 -3.51 19.45 32.48
N MET A 28 -4.31 18.77 31.66
CA MET A 28 -5.64 18.27 32.04
C MET A 28 -5.60 17.13 33.08
N THR A 29 -4.52 16.33 33.13
CA THR A 29 -4.37 15.23 34.09
C THR A 29 -3.75 15.63 35.43
N LYS A 30 -3.49 16.92 35.68
CA LYS A 30 -2.92 17.41 36.95
C LYS A 30 -4.02 17.79 37.94
N GLY A 31 -4.85 16.83 38.33
CA GLY A 31 -5.88 16.98 39.35
C GLY A 31 -5.45 16.45 40.72
N LYS A 32 -5.99 17.02 41.82
CA LYS A 32 -5.95 16.38 43.14
C LYS A 32 -7.30 15.74 43.41
N HIS A 33 -7.39 14.44 43.26
CA HIS A 33 -8.57 13.66 43.64
C HIS A 33 -8.14 12.37 44.33
N THR A 34 -9.07 11.76 45.06
CA THR A 34 -8.83 10.46 45.68
C THR A 34 -8.58 9.39 44.60
N ILE A 35 -7.77 8.39 44.93
CA ILE A 35 -7.43 7.29 44.01
C ILE A 35 -8.73 6.57 43.60
N GLY A 36 -8.97 6.45 42.29
CA GLY A 36 -10.17 5.83 41.75
C GLY A 36 -11.41 6.72 41.65
N ASN A 37 -11.33 8.00 42.06
CA ASN A 37 -12.44 8.95 42.02
C ASN A 37 -12.06 10.23 41.25
N GLY A 38 -11.33 10.05 40.14
CA GLY A 38 -10.99 11.15 39.24
C GLY A 38 -12.21 11.61 38.45
N PRO A 39 -12.27 12.88 38.04
CA PRO A 39 -13.34 13.35 37.18
C PRO A 39 -13.28 12.65 35.82
N ASP A 40 -14.43 12.42 35.17
CA ASP A 40 -14.50 11.79 33.85
C ASP A 40 -13.61 12.50 32.81
N SER A 41 -13.43 13.81 32.96
CA SER A 41 -12.53 14.62 32.12
C SER A 41 -11.07 14.17 32.19
N GLU A 42 -10.61 13.68 33.34
CA GLU A 42 -9.25 13.16 33.49
C GLU A 42 -9.11 11.79 32.84
N VAL A 43 -10.10 10.91 33.00
CA VAL A 43 -10.12 9.60 32.32
C VAL A 43 -10.14 9.79 30.80
N ALA A 44 -10.98 10.70 30.31
CA ALA A 44 -11.00 11.07 28.89
C ALA A 44 -9.65 11.60 28.41
N ALA A 45 -8.99 12.47 29.19
CA ALA A 45 -7.66 12.98 28.85
C ALA A 45 -6.58 11.87 28.84
N GLN A 46 -6.67 10.87 29.74
CA GLN A 46 -5.77 9.72 29.74
C GLN A 46 -5.97 8.83 28.51
N LEU A 47 -7.22 8.58 28.10
CA LEU A 47 -7.53 7.82 26.90
C LEU A 47 -7.04 8.54 25.64
N MET A 48 -7.36 9.83 25.51
CA MET A 48 -6.91 10.66 24.39
C MET A 48 -5.38 10.72 24.32
N LYS A 49 -4.69 10.77 25.47
CA LYS A 49 -3.22 10.71 25.52
C LYS A 49 -2.67 9.38 24.99
N ALA A 50 -3.35 8.26 25.25
CA ALA A 50 -2.97 6.98 24.68
C ALA A 50 -3.16 6.97 23.16
N GLU A 51 -4.29 7.48 22.67
CA GLU A 51 -4.59 7.59 21.23
C GLU A 51 -3.56 8.47 20.49
N VAL A 52 -3.24 9.66 21.01
CA VAL A 52 -2.23 10.56 20.43
C VAL A 52 -0.86 9.88 20.34
N LYS A 53 -0.49 9.07 21.33
CA LYS A 53 0.76 8.29 21.28
C LYS A 53 0.73 7.20 20.21
N THR A 54 -0.39 6.50 20.06
CA THR A 54 -0.56 5.50 18.99
C THR A 54 -0.48 6.15 17.61
N LEU A 55 -1.08 7.33 17.44
CA LEU A 55 -0.96 8.10 16.20
C LEU A 55 0.50 8.52 15.95
N SER A 56 1.20 8.96 16.99
CA SER A 56 2.63 9.30 16.90
C SER A 56 3.48 8.13 16.41
N SER A 57 3.28 6.92 16.98
CA SER A 57 3.98 5.73 16.49
C SER A 57 3.61 5.39 15.05
N PHE A 58 2.33 5.49 14.69
CA PHE A 58 1.86 5.22 13.33
C PHE A 58 2.56 6.11 12.28
N TYR A 59 2.69 7.41 12.56
CA TYR A 59 3.34 8.34 11.64
C TYR A 59 4.87 8.15 11.59
N ALA A 60 5.49 7.80 12.71
CA ALA A 60 6.91 7.43 12.75
C ALA A 60 7.19 6.18 11.88
N ASP A 61 6.37 5.14 12.03
CA ASP A 61 6.47 3.89 11.26
C ASP A 61 6.26 4.12 9.76
N ARG A 62 5.30 4.98 9.42
CA ARG A 62 5.06 5.39 8.04
C ARG A 62 6.24 6.15 7.44
N SER A 63 6.79 7.12 8.18
CA SER A 63 7.96 7.88 7.73
C SER A 63 9.16 6.96 7.48
N MET A 64 9.41 6.03 8.42
CA MET A 64 10.45 5.02 8.29
C MET A 64 10.23 4.13 7.07
N SER A 65 9.01 3.65 6.86
CA SER A 65 8.67 2.79 5.72
C SER A 65 8.88 3.49 4.37
N ARG A 66 8.53 4.79 4.27
CA ARG A 66 8.80 5.61 3.08
C ARG A 66 10.30 5.80 2.84
N SER A 67 11.06 6.05 3.89
CA SER A 67 12.52 6.15 3.82
C SER A 67 13.16 4.85 3.33
N ILE A 68 12.71 3.70 3.85
CA ILE A 68 13.16 2.37 3.41
C ILE A 68 12.84 2.17 1.93
N ALA A 69 11.60 2.43 1.50
CA ALA A 69 11.21 2.30 0.10
C ALA A 69 12.08 3.19 -0.82
N HIS A 70 12.33 4.44 -0.41
CA HIS A 70 13.19 5.35 -1.16
C HIS A 70 14.65 4.84 -1.23
N ALA A 71 15.20 4.32 -0.14
CA ALA A 71 16.53 3.73 -0.13
C ALA A 71 16.63 2.52 -1.06
N LEU A 72 15.61 1.65 -1.09
CA LEU A 72 15.58 0.51 -2.01
C LEU A 72 15.60 0.94 -3.48
N VAL A 73 14.85 2.00 -3.82
CA VAL A 73 14.85 2.56 -5.18
C VAL A 73 16.18 3.21 -5.53
N THR A 74 16.73 3.99 -4.60
CA THR A 74 18.01 4.71 -4.80
C THR A 74 19.19 3.75 -4.91
N ASP A 75 19.21 2.71 -4.08
CA ASP A 75 20.32 1.76 -3.98
C ASP A 75 20.14 0.55 -4.92
N ALA A 76 19.12 0.54 -5.78
CA ALA A 76 18.77 -0.59 -6.63
C ALA A 76 19.95 -1.10 -7.48
N ASP A 77 20.68 -0.19 -8.12
CA ASP A 77 21.84 -0.54 -8.96
C ASP A 77 23.00 -1.09 -8.13
N ALA A 78 23.25 -0.50 -6.95
CA ALA A 78 24.29 -0.97 -6.04
C ALA A 78 23.96 -2.38 -5.54
N ILE A 79 22.71 -2.63 -5.13
CA ILE A 79 22.20 -3.94 -4.74
C ILE A 79 22.38 -4.95 -5.88
N ALA A 80 21.99 -4.60 -7.11
CA ALA A 80 22.15 -5.47 -8.27
C ALA A 80 23.62 -5.81 -8.55
N SER A 81 24.52 -4.84 -8.42
CA SER A 81 25.95 -5.05 -8.61
C SER A 81 26.54 -6.00 -7.57
N HIS A 82 26.15 -5.85 -6.30
CA HIS A 82 26.59 -6.71 -5.20
C HIS A 82 26.04 -8.13 -5.34
N ALA A 83 24.78 -8.29 -5.74
CA ALA A 83 24.17 -9.59 -6.00
C ALA A 83 24.91 -10.34 -7.14
N LEU A 84 25.35 -9.63 -8.18
CA LEU A 84 26.14 -10.23 -9.26
C LEU A 84 27.54 -10.66 -8.78
N GLN A 85 28.22 -9.82 -7.99
CA GLN A 85 29.51 -10.17 -7.40
C GLN A 85 29.43 -11.39 -6.48
N GLU A 86 28.39 -11.47 -5.66
CA GLU A 86 28.16 -12.61 -4.77
C GLU A 86 27.91 -13.91 -5.56
N LYS A 87 27.11 -13.85 -6.63
CA LYS A 87 26.90 -14.98 -7.52
C LYS A 87 28.21 -15.46 -8.14
N GLN A 88 29.03 -14.52 -8.64
CA GLN A 88 30.33 -14.86 -9.20
C GLN A 88 31.24 -15.53 -8.16
N ALA A 89 31.31 -15.00 -6.94
CA ALA A 89 32.09 -15.60 -5.86
C ALA A 89 31.59 -17.00 -5.47
N ALA A 90 30.28 -17.25 -5.55
CA ALA A 90 29.69 -18.57 -5.31
C ALA A 90 30.07 -19.57 -6.41
N ASP A 91 30.04 -19.16 -7.68
CA ASP A 91 30.45 -19.98 -8.82
C ASP A 91 31.94 -20.31 -8.78
N ASP A 92 32.79 -19.34 -8.44
CA ASP A 92 34.23 -19.52 -8.25
C ASP A 92 34.53 -20.52 -7.14
N ARG A 93 33.82 -20.42 -6.00
CA ARG A 93 33.92 -21.41 -4.91
C ARG A 93 33.52 -22.80 -5.36
N ALA A 94 32.41 -22.93 -6.10
CA ALA A 94 31.94 -24.21 -6.62
C ALA A 94 32.90 -24.81 -7.66
N PHE A 95 33.57 -23.98 -8.44
CA PHE A 95 34.61 -24.41 -9.39
C PHE A 95 35.87 -24.88 -8.66
N ALA A 96 36.34 -24.13 -7.66
CA ALA A 96 37.49 -24.50 -6.85
C ALA A 96 37.30 -25.86 -6.15
N LEU A 97 36.14 -26.08 -5.54
CA LEU A 97 35.80 -27.36 -4.89
C LEU A 97 35.76 -28.54 -5.89
N ARG A 98 35.26 -28.31 -7.12
CA ARG A 98 35.23 -29.34 -8.17
C ARG A 98 36.61 -29.74 -8.69
N ARG A 99 37.58 -28.83 -8.65
CA ARG A 99 38.96 -29.09 -9.08
C ARG A 99 39.86 -29.65 -7.98
N GLN A 100 39.38 -29.72 -6.75
CA GLN A 100 40.13 -30.28 -5.63
C GLN A 100 40.15 -31.81 -5.78
N PRO A 101 41.32 -32.45 -5.93
CA PRO A 101 41.43 -33.90 -5.88
C PRO A 101 40.99 -34.31 -4.47
N THR A 102 40.02 -35.21 -4.39
CA THR A 102 39.35 -35.66 -3.16
C THR A 102 40.26 -35.68 -1.93
N ALA A 103 40.00 -34.75 -1.00
CA ALA A 103 40.33 -34.93 0.40
C ALA A 103 39.03 -34.76 1.20
N ILE A 104 38.34 -35.90 1.38
CA ILE A 104 37.32 -36.19 2.40
C ILE A 104 36.12 -35.24 2.39
N ALA A 105 35.01 -35.75 1.84
CA ALA A 105 33.69 -35.15 1.94
C ALA A 105 33.30 -34.94 3.41
N SER A 106 33.29 -33.68 3.85
CA SER A 106 32.50 -33.24 5.00
C SER A 106 31.24 -32.58 4.48
N SER A 107 30.19 -33.38 4.44
CA SER A 107 28.81 -32.98 4.20
C SER A 107 28.33 -32.00 5.26
N SER A 108 28.13 -30.74 4.90
CA SER A 108 27.19 -29.84 5.58
C SER A 108 26.72 -28.74 4.64
N ALA A 109 25.84 -29.09 3.70
CA ALA A 109 25.06 -28.11 2.95
C ALA A 109 23.63 -28.63 2.81
N SER A 110 22.79 -28.22 3.75
CA SER A 110 21.34 -28.34 3.65
C SER A 110 20.71 -27.07 4.21
N HIS A 111 21.05 -25.92 3.62
CA HIS A 111 20.18 -24.76 3.67
C HIS A 111 19.39 -24.75 2.36
N SER A 112 18.09 -24.98 2.50
CA SER A 112 17.13 -25.17 1.43
C SER A 112 16.95 -23.89 0.62
N LYS A 113 17.45 -23.87 -0.62
CA LYS A 113 17.15 -22.84 -1.64
C LYS A 113 15.64 -22.56 -1.78
N ASP A 114 14.82 -23.56 -1.49
CA ASP A 114 13.35 -23.49 -1.46
C ASP A 114 12.79 -22.49 -0.42
N ALA A 115 13.55 -22.15 0.63
CA ALA A 115 13.14 -21.14 1.61
C ALA A 115 13.42 -19.71 1.13
N GLU A 116 14.53 -19.50 0.42
CA GLU A 116 14.94 -18.17 -0.09
C GLU A 116 14.07 -17.73 -1.28
N ASP A 117 13.74 -18.65 -2.19
CA ASP A 117 12.84 -18.35 -3.32
C ASP A 117 11.41 -17.99 -2.85
N LYS A 118 10.93 -18.63 -1.78
CA LYS A 118 9.63 -18.33 -1.17
C LYS A 118 9.59 -16.97 -0.47
N ILE A 119 10.71 -16.52 0.10
CA ILE A 119 10.82 -15.20 0.74
C ILE A 119 10.84 -14.10 -0.33
N ASN A 120 11.60 -14.28 -1.41
CA ASN A 120 11.68 -13.32 -2.52
C ASN A 120 10.35 -13.19 -3.26
N GLN A 121 9.63 -14.30 -3.48
CA GLN A 121 8.31 -14.28 -4.12
C GLN A 121 7.25 -13.58 -3.24
N LYS A 122 7.35 -13.69 -1.92
CA LYS A 122 6.43 -13.05 -0.97
C LYS A 122 6.72 -11.55 -0.81
N LEU A 123 7.95 -11.10 -1.04
CA LEU A 123 8.35 -9.69 -1.02
C LEU A 123 7.82 -8.93 -2.24
N ALA A 124 7.81 -9.56 -3.42
CA ALA A 124 7.27 -8.98 -4.66
C ALA A 124 5.75 -8.75 -4.64
N VAL A 125 5.02 -9.46 -3.77
CA VAL A 125 3.57 -9.30 -3.58
C VAL A 125 3.24 -8.13 -2.63
N LEU A 126 4.19 -7.71 -1.79
CA LEU A 126 4.01 -6.64 -0.80
C LEU A 126 4.43 -5.25 -1.32
N THR A 127 5.17 -5.18 -2.42
CA THR A 127 5.43 -3.93 -3.14
C THR A 127 4.17 -3.55 -3.93
N VAL A 128 3.20 -2.97 -3.25
CA VAL A 128 2.06 -2.30 -3.87
C VAL A 128 2.60 -1.06 -4.60
N ASP A 129 2.52 -1.09 -5.92
CA ASP A 129 2.76 0.04 -6.83
C ASP A 129 1.89 1.25 -6.42
N GLU A 130 2.48 2.22 -5.73
CA GLU A 130 1.89 3.54 -5.44
C GLU A 130 2.27 4.59 -6.51
N GLU A 131 2.96 4.22 -7.60
CA GLU A 131 3.49 5.19 -8.58
C GLU A 131 2.74 5.25 -9.92
N LYS A 132 1.62 4.52 -10.12
CA LYS A 132 0.89 4.53 -11.40
C LYS A 132 -0.18 5.62 -11.56
N TYR A 133 -0.12 6.70 -10.79
CA TYR A 133 -1.01 7.87 -10.93
C TYR A 133 -0.22 9.19 -10.96
N SER A 134 0.69 9.39 -11.91
CA SER A 134 1.21 10.75 -12.23
C SER A 134 1.97 10.92 -13.56
N ARG A 135 1.77 10.05 -14.56
CA ARG A 135 2.32 10.35 -15.90
C ARG A 135 1.48 9.82 -17.05
N ALA A 136 0.28 10.39 -17.20
CA ALA A 136 -0.50 10.33 -18.42
C ALA A 136 -0.59 11.73 -19.05
N ALA A 137 0.58 12.32 -19.32
CA ALA A 137 0.71 13.43 -20.26
C ALA A 137 2.08 13.29 -20.92
N GLU A 138 2.04 13.23 -22.24
CA GLU A 138 3.18 13.23 -23.17
C GLU A 138 3.93 11.90 -23.31
N LEU A 139 3.61 11.16 -24.38
CA LEU A 139 4.55 10.95 -25.49
C LEU A 139 3.83 10.36 -26.72
N SER A 140 3.97 11.10 -27.82
CA SER A 140 3.42 10.84 -29.13
C SER A 140 3.96 9.56 -29.79
N ILE A 141 3.02 8.80 -30.35
CA ILE A 141 3.03 8.15 -31.67
C ILE A 141 4.40 8.10 -32.37
N THR A 142 5.04 6.93 -32.38
CA THR A 142 5.77 6.40 -33.54
C THR A 142 5.61 4.89 -33.64
N THR A 143 5.75 4.41 -34.87
CA THR A 143 5.22 3.18 -35.48
C THR A 143 6.16 1.97 -35.44
N ALA A 144 5.54 0.76 -35.48
CA ALA A 144 6.07 -0.56 -35.90
C ALA A 144 7.11 -1.23 -34.95
N ASP A 145 7.14 -2.54 -34.67
CA ASP A 145 6.41 -3.73 -35.15
C ASP A 145 6.59 -4.88 -34.10
N PRO A 146 5.91 -6.04 -34.24
CA PRO A 146 5.62 -6.99 -33.15
C PRO A 146 6.59 -8.18 -33.08
N SER A 147 6.91 -8.64 -31.87
CA SER A 147 6.97 -10.08 -31.57
C SER A 147 7.24 -10.39 -30.11
N SER A 148 6.52 -11.40 -29.62
CA SER A 148 6.78 -12.15 -28.39
C SER A 148 6.58 -11.41 -27.05
N ALA A 149 5.31 -11.33 -26.63
CA ALA A 149 4.96 -11.51 -25.23
C ALA A 149 3.53 -12.04 -25.17
N SER A 150 3.35 -13.15 -24.46
CA SER A 150 2.07 -13.74 -24.10
C SER A 150 1.18 -12.68 -23.45
N LYS A 151 0.22 -12.16 -24.22
CA LYS A 151 -0.85 -11.28 -23.78
C LYS A 151 -1.67 -11.99 -22.69
N GLU A 152 -1.43 -11.67 -21.44
CA GLU A 152 -2.54 -11.52 -20.52
C GLU A 152 -3.46 -10.46 -21.14
N LYS A 153 -4.52 -10.93 -21.78
CA LYS A 153 -5.56 -10.05 -22.31
C LYS A 153 -6.22 -9.41 -21.10
N SER A 154 -5.77 -8.23 -20.69
CA SER A 154 -6.53 -7.38 -19.79
C SER A 154 -7.92 -7.22 -20.41
N ALA A 155 -8.91 -7.82 -19.79
CA ALA A 155 -10.27 -7.86 -20.33
C ALA A 155 -10.82 -6.43 -20.22
N LEU A 156 -10.76 -5.67 -21.31
CA LEU A 156 -11.31 -4.32 -21.36
C LEU A 156 -12.82 -4.37 -21.10
N ARG A 157 -13.29 -3.51 -20.19
CA ARG A 157 -14.70 -3.35 -19.81
C ARG A 157 -15.21 -1.98 -20.25
N ARG A 158 -16.51 -1.88 -20.53
CA ARG A 158 -17.13 -0.62 -20.96
C ARG A 158 -18.01 -0.06 -19.86
N CYS A 159 -17.73 1.16 -19.43
CA CYS A 159 -18.52 1.88 -18.44
C CYS A 159 -19.93 2.17 -18.98
N VAL A 160 -20.97 1.87 -18.21
CA VAL A 160 -22.36 2.15 -18.62
C VAL A 160 -22.71 3.64 -18.53
N ALA A 161 -22.07 4.40 -17.63
CA ALA A 161 -22.37 5.82 -17.42
C ALA A 161 -21.71 6.73 -18.48
N CYS A 162 -20.40 6.62 -18.67
CA CYS A 162 -19.65 7.49 -19.58
C CYS A 162 -19.24 6.82 -20.89
N THR A 163 -19.58 5.54 -21.10
CA THR A 163 -19.22 4.75 -22.29
C THR A 163 -17.73 4.54 -22.56
N SER A 164 -16.86 4.99 -21.64
CA SER A 164 -15.42 4.78 -21.74
C SER A 164 -15.05 3.30 -21.61
N VAL A 165 -13.98 2.91 -22.30
CA VAL A 165 -13.42 1.56 -22.21
C VAL A 165 -12.23 1.61 -21.25
N VAL A 166 -12.29 0.83 -20.18
CA VAL A 166 -11.30 0.80 -19.10
C VAL A 166 -10.80 -0.62 -18.88
N ALA A 167 -9.60 -0.77 -18.28
CA ALA A 167 -9.09 -2.08 -17.90
C ALA A 167 -9.98 -2.74 -16.85
N SER A 168 -10.04 -4.08 -16.82
CA SER A 168 -10.82 -4.81 -15.81
C SER A 168 -10.42 -4.48 -14.37
N THR A 169 -9.15 -4.12 -14.14
CA THR A 169 -8.61 -3.69 -12.83
C THR A 169 -9.19 -2.37 -12.35
N ASP A 170 -9.59 -1.51 -13.29
CA ASP A 170 -10.03 -0.12 -13.03
C ASP A 170 -11.56 0.01 -13.21
N SER A 171 -12.23 -1.14 -13.36
CA SER A 171 -13.67 -1.23 -13.53
C SER A 171 -14.31 -1.96 -12.35
N VAL A 172 -15.40 -1.40 -11.83
CA VAL A 172 -16.23 -2.04 -10.80
C VAL A 172 -17.42 -2.69 -11.48
N ARG A 173 -17.57 -4.00 -11.27
CA ARG A 173 -18.71 -4.79 -11.74
C ARG A 173 -19.71 -4.97 -10.61
N PHE A 174 -20.95 -4.58 -10.84
CA PHE A 174 -22.03 -4.74 -9.87
C PHE A 174 -22.85 -6.01 -10.12
N ASP A 175 -23.64 -6.44 -9.13
CA ASP A 175 -24.56 -7.60 -9.22
C ASP A 175 -25.58 -7.48 -10.36
N CYS A 176 -25.90 -6.24 -10.75
CA CYS A 176 -26.72 -5.90 -11.92
C CYS A 176 -26.02 -6.24 -13.26
N SER A 177 -24.80 -6.79 -13.24
CA SER A 177 -23.92 -7.10 -14.37
C SER A 177 -23.40 -5.91 -15.19
N HIS A 178 -23.60 -4.68 -14.70
CA HIS A 178 -23.07 -3.47 -15.30
C HIS A 178 -21.68 -3.14 -14.74
N ASP A 179 -20.81 -2.71 -15.65
CA ASP A 179 -19.45 -2.27 -15.34
C ASP A 179 -19.41 -0.73 -15.32
N TYR A 180 -18.73 -0.15 -14.33
CA TYR A 180 -18.50 1.29 -14.21
C TYR A 180 -17.01 1.57 -14.04
N CYS A 181 -16.52 2.68 -14.60
CA CYS A 181 -15.18 3.17 -14.25
C CYS A 181 -15.19 3.77 -12.84
N GLY A 182 -14.02 3.78 -12.18
CA GLY A 182 -13.86 4.36 -10.83
C GLY A 182 -14.42 5.77 -10.69
N ASP A 183 -14.21 6.64 -11.69
CA ASP A 183 -14.69 8.03 -11.67
C ASP A 183 -16.23 8.12 -11.63
N CYS A 184 -16.91 7.28 -12.41
CA CYS A 184 -18.38 7.26 -12.45
C CYS A 184 -18.97 6.68 -11.16
N VAL A 185 -18.29 5.72 -10.53
CA VAL A 185 -18.69 5.21 -9.21
C VAL A 185 -18.51 6.29 -8.15
N ALA A 186 -17.36 6.98 -8.14
CA ALA A 186 -17.11 8.08 -7.20
C ALA A 186 -18.16 9.19 -7.36
N SER A 187 -18.44 9.61 -8.60
CA SER A 187 -19.47 10.60 -8.90
C SER A 187 -20.86 10.16 -8.43
N LEU A 188 -21.23 8.89 -8.61
CA LEU A 188 -22.50 8.33 -8.13
C LEU A 188 -22.63 8.45 -6.60
N PHE A 189 -21.61 8.05 -5.84
CA PHE A 189 -21.63 8.16 -4.39
C PHE A 189 -21.58 9.61 -3.91
N SER A 190 -20.81 10.48 -4.57
CA SER A 190 -20.79 11.92 -4.27
C SER A 190 -22.16 12.55 -4.48
N ALA A 191 -22.89 12.20 -5.53
CA ALA A 191 -24.25 12.70 -5.73
C ALA A 191 -25.19 12.26 -4.60
N VAL A 192 -25.07 11.01 -4.17
CA VAL A 192 -25.91 10.44 -3.09
C VAL A 192 -25.58 11.02 -1.71
N ILE A 193 -24.33 11.38 -1.45
CA ILE A 193 -23.93 12.07 -0.22
C ILE A 193 -24.52 13.49 -0.15
N ASN A 194 -24.68 14.15 -1.30
CA ASN A 194 -25.17 15.52 -1.38
C ASN A 194 -26.70 15.62 -1.51
N ASP A 195 -27.39 14.53 -1.84
CA ASP A 195 -28.84 14.49 -2.03
C ASP A 195 -29.44 13.27 -1.32
N GLU A 196 -30.10 13.51 -0.18
CA GLU A 196 -30.72 12.49 0.66
C GLU A 196 -31.79 11.67 -0.07
N TYR A 197 -32.41 12.22 -1.13
CA TYR A 197 -33.43 11.49 -1.91
C TYR A 197 -32.83 10.40 -2.82
N LEU A 198 -31.51 10.41 -3.03
CA LEU A 198 -30.80 9.42 -3.84
C LEU A 198 -30.31 8.22 -3.03
N LEU A 199 -30.57 8.19 -1.72
CA LEU A 199 -30.27 7.04 -0.86
C LEU A 199 -31.31 5.93 -1.02
N PRO A 200 -30.90 4.65 -1.12
CA PRO A 200 -29.53 4.15 -1.33
C PRO A 200 -29.08 4.29 -2.79
N PRO A 201 -27.76 4.40 -3.06
CA PRO A 201 -27.24 4.43 -4.43
C PRO A 201 -27.62 3.14 -5.17
N ARG A 202 -28.11 3.25 -6.40
CA ARG A 202 -28.64 2.10 -7.16
C ARG A 202 -27.93 1.96 -8.50
N CYS A 203 -27.41 0.77 -8.78
CA CYS A 203 -27.13 0.34 -10.15
C CYS A 203 -28.43 -0.22 -10.74
N CYS A 204 -29.05 0.53 -11.65
CA CYS A 204 -30.35 0.22 -12.26
C CYS A 204 -31.53 0.26 -11.30
N LYS A 205 -32.75 0.36 -11.84
CA LYS A 205 -34.01 0.33 -11.07
C LYS A 205 -34.29 -1.02 -10.38
N CYS A 206 -33.31 -1.92 -10.31
CA CYS A 206 -33.46 -3.18 -9.59
C CYS A 206 -33.33 -2.89 -8.08
N ASN A 207 -34.28 -3.39 -7.30
CA ASN A 207 -34.48 -3.04 -5.88
C ASN A 207 -33.41 -3.66 -4.93
N LYS A 208 -32.16 -3.77 -5.37
CA LYS A 208 -31.03 -4.26 -4.57
C LYS A 208 -30.07 -3.10 -4.30
N SER A 209 -29.89 -2.81 -3.02
CA SER A 209 -28.97 -1.79 -2.54
C SER A 209 -27.53 -2.23 -2.75
N LEU A 210 -26.64 -1.30 -3.14
CA LEU A 210 -25.24 -1.58 -3.49
C LEU A 210 -24.32 -1.96 -2.30
N TYR A 211 -24.86 -2.17 -1.10
CA TYR A 211 -24.07 -2.36 0.13
C TYR A 211 -23.64 -3.82 0.44
N LEU A 212 -23.91 -4.81 -0.43
CA LEU A 212 -23.82 -6.22 -0.02
C LEU A 212 -22.87 -7.14 -0.82
N GLY A 213 -21.94 -6.63 -1.64
CA GLY A 213 -21.23 -7.50 -2.60
C GLY A 213 -19.72 -7.38 -2.77
N ALA A 214 -18.95 -6.67 -1.94
CA ALA A 214 -17.55 -6.35 -2.29
C ALA A 214 -16.48 -6.62 -1.19
N TRP A 215 -16.69 -7.60 -0.30
CA TRP A 215 -15.61 -8.13 0.54
C TRP A 215 -15.77 -9.65 0.74
N ASN A 216 -15.17 -10.40 -0.17
CA ASN A 216 -14.74 -11.79 0.05
C ASN A 216 -13.52 -12.05 -0.82
#